data_AF-X1TQH7-F1
#
_entry.id   AF-X1TQH7-F1
#
_cell.length_a   1.000
_cell.length_b   1.000
_cell.length_c   1.000
_cell.angle_alpha   90.00
_cell.angle_beta   90.00
_cell.angle_gamma   90.00
#
_symmetry.space_group_name_H-M   'P 1'
#
loop_
_entity.id
_entity.type
_entity.pdbx_description
1 polymer ?
#
loop_
_entity_poly.entity_id
_entity_poly.type
_entity_poly.pdbx_seq_one_letter_code
_entity_poly.pdbx_strand_id
1 'polypeptide(L)'
;GRILTQKTKDKNKLYALHAPEVECISKGKARNPYEFGVKVTLATTLKEGLVVGMRSMPGNPYDGHTLDETIEQVGILANQRPRTVMVDKGYKGAEVEGVQILRSGQRRGVTRTMKAMIKRRSAIEPTIGHMKSDGRLDRNPLKGALGDALHAVLCGAGHNIRLLLSLLRLFVAHLRAIVLAWLGRSASGYTPQVALAAA
;
A
#
# COMPACT_ATOMS: atom_id res chain seq x y z
N GLY A 1 -8.56 25.19 29.82
CA GLY A 1 -8.76 24.52 28.50
C GLY A 1 -8.53 23.03 28.63
N ARG A 2 -9.11 22.21 27.74
CA ARG A 2 -9.10 20.72 27.79
C ARG A 2 -7.74 20.11 28.16
N ILE A 3 -6.64 20.68 27.67
CA ILE A 3 -5.28 20.18 27.95
C ILE A 3 -4.86 20.25 29.43
N LEU A 4 -5.38 21.23 30.19
CA LEU A 4 -5.04 21.44 31.60
C LEU A 4 -5.93 20.61 32.54
N THR A 5 -7.11 20.19 32.07
CA THR A 5 -8.14 19.54 32.89
C THR A 5 -8.29 18.05 32.59
N GLN A 6 -7.74 17.56 31.47
CA GLN A 6 -7.85 16.15 31.09
C GLN A 6 -7.04 15.23 32.00
N LYS A 7 -7.63 14.12 32.43
CA LYS A 7 -7.01 13.08 33.25
C LYS A 7 -6.53 11.91 32.39
N THR A 8 -5.78 10.99 33.00
CA THR A 8 -5.19 9.83 32.31
C THR A 8 -6.24 8.97 31.60
N LYS A 9 -7.40 8.73 32.24
CA LYS A 9 -8.49 7.85 31.76
C LYS A 9 -9.61 8.57 31.00
N ASP A 10 -9.46 9.86 30.73
CA ASP A 10 -10.50 10.61 30.01
C ASP A 10 -10.62 10.12 28.57
N LYS A 11 -11.84 10.17 28.05
CA LYS A 11 -12.11 9.92 26.63
C LYS A 11 -11.84 11.20 25.83
N ASN A 12 -11.54 11.07 24.54
CA ASN A 12 -11.36 12.19 23.61
C ASN A 12 -10.30 13.21 24.08
N LYS A 13 -9.15 12.69 24.51
CA LYS A 13 -8.03 13.51 24.99
C LYS A 13 -7.42 14.32 23.86
N LEU A 14 -6.97 15.52 24.19
CA LEU A 14 -6.20 16.34 23.28
C LEU A 14 -4.73 15.91 23.34
N TYR A 15 -4.23 15.36 22.24
CA TYR A 15 -2.84 14.89 22.11
C TYR A 15 -1.91 15.91 21.45
N ALA A 16 -2.43 16.76 20.57
CA ALA A 16 -1.69 17.84 19.92
C ALA A 16 -2.54 19.12 19.84
N LEU A 17 -1.96 20.26 20.24
CA LEU A 17 -2.65 21.56 20.17
C LEU A 17 -2.88 22.02 18.73
N HIS A 18 -1.93 21.74 17.84
CA HIS A 18 -1.97 22.14 16.44
C HIS A 18 -2.79 21.21 15.54
N ALA A 19 -3.17 20.03 16.05
CA ALA A 19 -3.95 19.02 15.36
C ALA A 19 -4.88 18.29 16.36
N PRO A 20 -6.00 18.92 16.78
CA PRO A 20 -6.92 18.38 17.78
C PRO A 20 -7.58 17.04 17.41
N GLU A 21 -7.57 16.69 16.12
CA GLU A 21 -8.07 15.46 15.52
C GLU A 21 -7.16 14.24 15.75
N VAL A 22 -5.92 14.44 16.19
CA VAL A 22 -4.96 13.35 16.42
C VAL A 22 -5.46 12.39 17.49
N GLU A 23 -5.43 11.09 17.19
CA GLU A 23 -5.83 10.02 18.09
C GLU A 23 -4.62 9.24 18.60
N CYS A 24 -4.79 8.56 19.73
CA CYS A 24 -3.83 7.58 20.22
C CYS A 24 -4.27 6.17 19.79
N ILE A 25 -3.41 5.49 19.03
CA ILE A 25 -3.65 4.17 18.46
C ILE A 25 -2.69 3.18 19.10
N SER A 26 -3.20 2.08 19.64
CA SER A 26 -2.35 1.04 20.24
C SER A 26 -1.73 0.15 19.16
N LYS A 27 -0.41 -0.04 19.23
CA LYS A 27 0.37 -0.88 18.30
C LYS A 27 0.46 -2.34 18.73
N GLY A 28 0.13 -2.66 19.98
CA GLY A 28 0.36 -4.00 20.56
C GLY A 28 1.85 -4.41 20.60
N LYS A 29 2.78 -3.44 20.53
CA LYS A 29 4.25 -3.68 20.57
C LYS A 29 4.81 -3.27 21.93
N ALA A 30 5.66 -4.11 22.53
CA ALA A 30 6.20 -3.87 23.87
C ALA A 30 7.05 -2.59 23.99
N ARG A 31 7.89 -2.30 22.98
CA ARG A 31 8.84 -1.17 23.03
C ARG A 31 8.20 0.19 22.68
N ASN A 32 7.32 0.21 21.68
CA ASN A 32 6.57 1.41 21.26
C ASN A 32 5.07 1.05 21.20
N PRO A 33 4.37 1.11 22.34
CA PRO A 33 3.01 0.60 22.47
C PRO A 33 1.95 1.48 21.81
N TYR A 34 2.27 2.74 21.50
CA TYR A 34 1.33 3.70 20.95
C TYR A 34 1.88 4.39 19.70
N GLU A 35 0.96 4.82 18.85
CA GLU A 35 1.19 5.80 17.80
C GLU A 35 0.13 6.88 17.84
N PHE A 36 0.47 8.03 17.27
CA PHE A 36 -0.40 9.20 17.25
C PHE A 36 -0.68 9.59 15.81
N GLY A 37 -1.95 9.77 15.49
CA GLY A 37 -2.41 10.18 14.16
C GLY A 37 -3.84 9.73 13.91
N VAL A 38 -4.27 9.84 12.66
CA VAL A 38 -5.56 9.31 12.19
C VAL A 38 -5.32 7.98 11.50
N LYS A 39 -6.15 6.97 11.80
CA LYS A 39 -6.05 5.66 11.17
C LYS A 39 -6.31 5.79 9.66
N VAL A 40 -5.65 4.97 8.85
CA VAL A 40 -5.87 4.91 7.40
C VAL A 40 -6.09 3.46 7.00
N THR A 41 -7.13 3.18 6.22
CA THR A 41 -7.27 1.89 5.54
C THR A 41 -6.48 1.89 4.25
N LEU A 42 -5.98 0.71 3.88
CA LEU A 42 -5.18 0.51 2.69
C LEU A 42 -5.62 -0.79 2.02
N ALA A 43 -5.96 -0.69 0.73
CA ALA A 43 -6.24 -1.82 -0.13
C ALA A 43 -5.26 -1.85 -1.29
N THR A 44 -4.63 -3.01 -1.51
CA THR A 44 -3.75 -3.25 -2.64
C THR A 44 -4.21 -4.42 -3.49
N THR A 45 -3.90 -4.37 -4.77
CA THR A 45 -4.00 -5.54 -5.65
C THR A 45 -3.08 -6.65 -5.14
N LEU A 46 -3.58 -7.89 -5.12
CA LEU A 46 -2.80 -9.01 -4.58
C LEU A 46 -1.52 -9.27 -5.39
N LYS A 47 -1.61 -9.11 -6.71
CA LYS A 47 -0.52 -9.50 -7.62
C LYS A 47 0.49 -8.38 -7.80
N GLU A 48 0.03 -7.21 -8.21
CA GLU A 48 0.89 -6.10 -8.63
C GLU A 48 1.31 -5.23 -7.45
N GLY A 49 0.59 -5.28 -6.32
CA GLY A 49 0.84 -4.43 -5.16
C GLY A 49 0.35 -3.00 -5.33
N LEU A 50 -0.33 -2.69 -6.44
CA LEU A 50 -0.94 -1.38 -6.70
C LEU A 50 -1.97 -1.03 -5.61
N VAL A 51 -1.88 0.19 -5.09
CA VAL A 51 -2.86 0.77 -4.17
C VAL A 51 -4.12 1.10 -4.94
N VAL A 52 -5.25 0.51 -4.54
CA VAL A 52 -6.57 0.68 -5.16
C VAL A 52 -7.62 1.23 -4.19
N GLY A 53 -7.24 1.44 -2.94
CA GLY A 53 -8.05 2.10 -1.93
C GLY A 53 -7.14 2.62 -0.82
N MET A 54 -7.38 3.86 -0.40
CA MET A 54 -6.67 4.48 0.72
C MET A 54 -7.55 5.57 1.33
N ARG A 55 -7.99 5.39 2.57
CA ARG A 55 -8.99 6.28 3.21
C ARG A 55 -8.65 6.54 4.67
N SER A 56 -8.73 7.81 5.07
CA SER A 56 -8.62 8.20 6.48
C SER A 56 -9.86 7.77 7.27
N MET A 57 -9.64 7.26 8.47
CA MET A 57 -10.65 6.72 9.38
C MET A 57 -10.56 7.42 10.74
N PRO A 58 -11.12 8.65 10.87
CA PRO A 58 -11.19 9.34 12.14
C PRO A 58 -12.13 8.60 13.12
N GLY A 59 -11.94 8.84 14.41
CA GLY A 59 -12.64 8.20 15.52
C GLY A 59 -12.00 6.90 16.04
N ASN A 60 -10.79 6.56 15.61
CA ASN A 60 -10.08 5.31 15.92
C ASN A 60 -10.97 4.06 15.85
N PRO A 61 -11.66 3.82 14.71
CA PRO A 61 -12.60 2.70 14.60
C PRO A 61 -11.87 1.36 14.70
N TYR A 62 -12.58 0.33 15.16
CA TYR A 62 -12.09 -1.04 15.08
C TYR A 62 -11.93 -1.47 13.61
N ASP A 63 -10.81 -2.10 13.28
CA ASP A 63 -10.45 -2.45 11.89
C ASP A 63 -11.55 -3.26 11.18
N GLY A 64 -12.24 -4.16 11.89
CA GLY A 64 -13.33 -4.94 11.30
C GLY A 64 -14.49 -4.08 10.78
N HIS A 65 -14.74 -2.92 11.38
CA HIS A 65 -15.81 -2.00 10.97
C HIS A 65 -15.44 -1.14 9.76
N THR A 66 -14.16 -1.06 9.40
CA THR A 66 -13.70 -0.21 8.28
C THR A 66 -13.66 -0.95 6.94
N LEU A 67 -13.92 -2.26 6.93
CA LEU A 67 -13.76 -3.10 5.74
C LEU A 67 -14.78 -2.76 4.65
N ASP A 68 -16.04 -2.51 5.02
CA ASP A 68 -17.10 -2.20 4.06
C ASP A 68 -16.81 -0.88 3.33
N GLU A 69 -16.50 0.18 4.07
CA GLU A 69 -16.09 1.47 3.52
C GLU A 69 -14.83 1.38 2.64
N THR A 70 -13.92 0.47 2.97
CA THR A 70 -12.72 0.24 2.14
C THR A 70 -13.07 -0.46 0.83
N ILE A 71 -13.96 -1.45 0.87
CA ILE A 71 -14.43 -2.16 -0.32
C ILE A 71 -15.26 -1.24 -1.21
N GLU A 72 -16.11 -0.40 -0.61
CA GLU A 72 -16.86 0.64 -1.31
C GLU A 72 -15.89 1.58 -2.05
N GLN A 73 -14.88 2.11 -1.37
CA GLN A 73 -13.89 2.98 -2.00
C GLN A 73 -13.17 2.30 -3.17
N VAL A 74 -12.74 1.04 -2.99
CA VAL A 74 -12.13 0.26 -4.08
C VAL A 74 -13.09 0.12 -5.26
N GLY A 75 -14.37 -0.16 -4.99
CA GLY A 75 -15.41 -0.27 -6.01
C GLY A 75 -15.55 1.02 -6.84
N ILE A 76 -15.54 2.18 -6.17
CA ILE A 76 -15.60 3.49 -6.81
C ILE A 76 -14.34 3.75 -7.65
N LEU A 77 -13.16 3.59 -7.05
CA LEU A 77 -11.88 3.96 -7.70
C LEU A 77 -11.50 3.02 -8.85
N ALA A 78 -11.78 1.72 -8.73
CA ALA A 78 -11.48 0.74 -9.75
C ALA A 78 -12.64 0.51 -10.74
N ASN A 79 -13.78 1.16 -10.52
CA ASN A 79 -15.05 0.89 -11.22
C ASN A 79 -15.42 -0.62 -11.21
N GLN A 80 -14.99 -1.34 -10.17
CA GLN A 80 -15.19 -2.78 -10.02
C GLN A 80 -15.09 -3.18 -8.55
N ARG A 81 -16.14 -3.79 -8.01
CA ARG A 81 -16.13 -4.32 -6.64
C ARG A 81 -15.30 -5.61 -6.57
N PRO A 82 -14.39 -5.76 -5.61
CA PRO A 82 -13.59 -6.98 -5.47
C PRO A 82 -14.46 -8.16 -5.04
N ARG A 83 -14.31 -9.31 -5.71
CA ARG A 83 -15.00 -10.56 -5.34
C ARG A 83 -14.39 -11.24 -4.12
N THR A 84 -13.09 -11.06 -3.92
CA THR A 84 -12.33 -11.70 -2.85
C THR A 84 -11.35 -10.70 -2.26
N VAL A 85 -11.29 -10.63 -0.93
CA VAL A 85 -10.35 -9.76 -0.19
C VAL A 85 -9.57 -10.59 0.82
N MET A 86 -8.29 -10.26 1.00
CA MET A 86 -7.41 -10.92 1.96
C MET A 86 -7.09 -9.93 3.07
N VAL A 87 -7.41 -10.29 4.32
CA VAL A 87 -7.34 -9.36 5.46
C VAL A 87 -6.52 -9.91 6.62
N ASP A 88 -6.12 -9.00 7.50
CA ASP A 88 -5.48 -9.31 8.78
C ASP A 88 -6.41 -9.95 9.79
N LYS A 89 -5.82 -10.55 10.83
CA LYS A 89 -6.58 -11.08 11.97
C LYS A 89 -7.37 -10.00 12.70
N GLY A 90 -6.94 -8.74 12.59
CA GLY A 90 -7.63 -7.57 13.13
C GLY A 90 -9.04 -7.36 12.55
N TYR A 91 -9.32 -7.88 11.35
CA TYR A 91 -10.64 -7.80 10.70
C TYR A 91 -11.56 -8.97 11.09
N LYS A 92 -11.45 -9.45 12.33
CA LYS A 92 -12.31 -10.52 12.84
C LYS A 92 -13.75 -10.01 12.95
N GLY A 93 -14.71 -10.83 12.53
CA GLY A 93 -16.14 -10.48 12.58
C GLY A 93 -16.63 -9.59 11.43
N ALA A 94 -15.73 -9.05 10.60
CA ALA A 94 -16.13 -8.28 9.42
C ALA A 94 -16.78 -9.18 8.37
N GLU A 95 -17.99 -8.84 7.95
CA GLU A 95 -18.74 -9.51 6.90
C GLU A 95 -19.28 -8.46 5.93
N VAL A 96 -19.17 -8.73 4.64
CA VAL A 96 -19.59 -7.81 3.58
C VAL A 96 -20.30 -8.64 2.51
N GLU A 97 -21.53 -8.26 2.20
CA GLU A 97 -22.37 -9.00 1.25
C GLU A 97 -21.71 -9.11 -0.13
N GLY A 98 -21.75 -10.30 -0.71
CA GLY A 98 -21.21 -10.57 -2.04
C GLY A 98 -19.68 -10.58 -2.14
N VAL A 99 -18.94 -10.47 -1.02
CA VAL A 99 -17.48 -10.48 -1.00
C VAL A 99 -16.94 -11.64 -0.16
N GLN A 100 -16.08 -12.46 -0.76
CA GLN A 100 -15.38 -13.52 -0.04
C GLN A 100 -14.20 -12.96 0.75
N ILE A 101 -14.27 -13.01 2.09
CA ILE A 101 -13.22 -12.53 2.98
C ILE A 101 -12.32 -13.69 3.41
N LEU A 102 -11.04 -13.63 3.06
CA LEU A 102 -10.02 -14.60 3.46
C LEU A 102 -9.14 -14.00 4.56
N ARG A 103 -9.20 -14.58 5.75
CA ARG A 103 -8.46 -14.05 6.92
C ARG A 103 -7.13 -14.76 7.12
N SER A 104 -6.14 -14.02 7.62
CA SER A 104 -4.84 -14.60 7.99
C SER A 104 -4.97 -15.71 9.03
N GLY A 105 -4.32 -16.85 8.75
CA GLY A 105 -4.34 -18.03 9.61
C GLY A 105 -5.61 -18.88 9.50
N GLN A 106 -6.52 -18.58 8.57
CA GLN A 106 -7.68 -19.44 8.29
C GLN A 106 -7.23 -20.82 7.80
N ARG A 107 -7.72 -21.88 8.46
CA ARG A 107 -7.38 -23.29 8.15
C ARG A 107 -8.55 -24.08 7.58
N ARG A 108 -9.78 -23.79 8.02
CA ARG A 108 -11.00 -24.49 7.58
C ARG A 108 -11.54 -23.90 6.29
N GLY A 109 -11.96 -24.76 5.36
CA GLY A 109 -12.57 -24.35 4.09
C GLY A 109 -11.62 -23.64 3.13
N VAL A 110 -10.31 -23.88 3.22
CA VAL A 110 -9.29 -23.18 2.42
C VAL A 110 -8.69 -24.12 1.38
N THR A 111 -8.90 -23.80 0.09
CA THR A 111 -8.24 -24.50 -1.02
C THR A 111 -6.75 -24.16 -1.12
N ARG A 112 -5.98 -24.92 -1.91
CA ARG A 112 -4.55 -24.62 -2.16
C ARG A 112 -4.33 -23.20 -2.67
N THR A 113 -5.20 -22.73 -3.58
CA THR A 113 -5.14 -21.38 -4.15
C THR A 113 -5.44 -20.32 -3.09
N MET A 114 -6.48 -20.50 -2.27
CA MET A 114 -6.80 -19.59 -1.17
C MET A 114 -5.67 -19.51 -0.16
N LYS A 115 -5.01 -20.63 0.16
CA LYS A 115 -3.84 -20.66 1.04
C LYS A 115 -2.67 -19.83 0.47
N ALA A 116 -2.43 -19.91 -0.84
CA ALA A 116 -1.41 -19.10 -1.50
C ALA A 116 -1.76 -17.60 -1.47
N MET A 117 -3.04 -17.25 -1.69
CA MET A 117 -3.52 -15.87 -1.60
C MET A 117 -3.37 -15.29 -0.18
N ILE A 118 -3.79 -16.05 0.85
CA ILE A 118 -3.64 -15.68 2.26
C ILE A 118 -2.15 -15.47 2.60
N LYS A 119 -1.27 -16.35 2.12
CA LYS A 119 0.18 -16.21 2.32
C LYS A 119 0.72 -14.94 1.64
N ARG A 120 0.32 -14.66 0.41
CA ARG A 120 0.80 -13.51 -0.37
C ARG A 120 0.37 -12.17 0.21
N ARG A 121 -0.74 -12.12 0.96
CA ARG A 121 -1.22 -10.92 1.66
C ARG A 121 -0.15 -10.24 2.53
N SER A 122 0.84 -10.98 3.05
CA SER A 122 1.94 -10.36 3.82
C SER A 122 2.78 -9.36 3.01
N ALA A 123 2.68 -9.35 1.67
CA ALA A 123 3.31 -8.36 0.81
C ALA A 123 2.76 -6.93 1.01
N ILE A 124 1.63 -6.76 1.70
CA ILE A 124 1.14 -5.43 2.07
C ILE A 124 2.05 -4.74 3.11
N GLU A 125 2.76 -5.51 3.95
CA GLU A 125 3.66 -4.96 4.98
C GLU A 125 4.83 -4.16 4.39
N PRO A 126 5.61 -4.69 3.41
CA PRO A 126 6.64 -3.87 2.75
C PRO A 126 6.03 -2.70 1.99
N THR A 127 4.81 -2.85 1.44
CA THR A 127 4.10 -1.74 0.77
C THR A 127 3.82 -0.59 1.74
N ILE A 128 3.28 -0.89 2.93
CA ILE A 128 3.09 0.08 4.02
C ILE A 128 4.44 0.68 4.44
N GLY A 129 5.49 -0.14 4.55
CA GLY A 129 6.85 0.31 4.83
C GLY A 129 7.34 1.38 3.86
N HIS A 130 7.27 1.11 2.56
CA HIS A 130 7.62 2.05 1.49
C HIS A 130 6.77 3.33 1.53
N MET A 131 5.47 3.22 1.82
CA MET A 131 4.62 4.41 1.94
C MET A 131 4.98 5.26 3.15
N LYS A 132 5.43 4.65 4.26
CA LYS A 132 5.94 5.41 5.41
C LYS A 132 7.28 6.07 5.09
N SER A 133 8.26 5.33 4.58
CA SER A 133 9.60 5.89 4.29
C SER A 133 9.60 6.87 3.12
N ASP A 134 9.03 6.47 1.99
CA ASP A 134 9.17 7.17 0.71
C ASP A 134 7.98 8.10 0.47
N GLY A 135 6.80 7.68 0.95
CA GLY A 135 5.55 8.44 0.85
C GLY A 135 5.28 9.38 2.01
N ARG A 136 6.07 9.33 3.10
CA ARG A 136 5.86 10.11 4.34
C ARG A 136 4.47 9.90 4.94
N LEU A 137 3.91 8.69 4.82
CA LEU A 137 2.61 8.36 5.41
C LEU A 137 2.61 8.54 6.94
N ASP A 138 3.77 8.45 7.59
CA ASP A 138 3.96 8.69 9.02
C ASP A 138 4.15 10.17 9.40
N ARG A 139 4.21 11.07 8.41
CA ARG A 139 4.45 12.51 8.60
C ARG A 139 3.55 13.32 7.67
N ASN A 140 2.32 13.59 8.12
CA ASN A 140 1.37 14.41 7.37
C ASN A 140 1.72 15.91 7.49
N PRO A 141 2.05 16.62 6.38
CA PRO A 141 2.24 18.07 6.40
C PRO A 141 0.93 18.86 6.28
N LEU A 142 -0.18 18.21 5.91
CA LEU A 142 -1.49 18.82 5.74
C LEU A 142 -2.25 18.88 7.06
N LYS A 143 -3.11 19.90 7.23
CA LYS A 143 -3.83 20.15 8.48
C LYS A 143 -5.28 19.67 8.42
N GLY A 144 -5.79 19.21 9.55
CA GLY A 144 -7.20 18.85 9.72
C GLY A 144 -7.56 17.54 9.05
N ALA A 145 -8.78 17.06 9.34
CA ALA A 145 -9.30 15.80 8.82
C ALA A 145 -9.30 15.71 7.29
N LEU A 146 -9.56 16.82 6.59
CA LEU A 146 -9.44 16.87 5.13
C LEU A 146 -7.98 16.71 4.67
N GLY A 147 -7.04 17.32 5.38
CA GLY A 147 -5.61 17.15 5.13
C GLY A 147 -5.16 15.71 5.33
N ASP A 148 -5.62 15.03 6.39
CA ASP A 148 -5.37 13.60 6.60
C ASP A 148 -5.90 12.73 5.47
N ALA A 149 -7.13 13.00 5.02
CA ALA A 149 -7.75 12.28 3.91
C ALA A 149 -6.96 12.46 2.59
N LEU A 150 -6.63 13.70 2.25
CA LEU A 150 -5.88 14.03 1.04
C LEU A 150 -4.48 13.44 1.07
N HIS A 151 -3.77 13.58 2.19
CA HIS A 151 -2.41 13.05 2.33
C HIS A 151 -2.39 11.53 2.17
N ALA A 152 -3.35 10.83 2.77
CA ALA A 152 -3.48 9.38 2.62
C ALA A 152 -3.60 8.99 1.13
N VAL A 153 -4.53 9.60 0.38
CA VAL A 153 -4.70 9.33 -1.05
C VAL A 153 -3.43 9.65 -1.85
N LEU A 154 -2.77 10.78 -1.57
CA LEU A 154 -1.53 11.18 -2.24
C LEU A 154 -0.37 10.20 -1.96
N CYS A 155 -0.24 9.68 -0.74
CA CYS A 155 0.74 8.65 -0.42
C CYS A 155 0.51 7.37 -1.27
N GLY A 156 -0.74 6.95 -1.40
CA GLY A 156 -1.13 5.80 -2.22
C GLY A 156 -0.86 6.01 -3.71
N ALA A 157 -1.28 7.16 -4.26
CA ALA A 157 -1.00 7.54 -5.65
C ALA A 157 0.51 7.63 -5.91
N GLY A 158 1.27 8.24 -5.00
CA GLY A 158 2.72 8.33 -5.09
C GLY A 158 3.40 6.96 -5.09
N HIS A 159 2.86 5.98 -4.34
CA HIS A 159 3.36 4.60 -4.38
C HIS A 159 3.16 3.97 -5.76
N ASN A 160 1.96 4.10 -6.33
CA ASN A 160 1.67 3.58 -7.67
C ASN A 160 2.57 4.21 -8.75
N ILE A 161 2.79 5.54 -8.68
CA ILE A 161 3.69 6.23 -9.61
C ILE A 161 5.11 5.67 -9.49
N ARG A 162 5.62 5.42 -8.28
CA ARG A 162 6.94 4.80 -8.08
C ARG A 162 7.04 3.40 -8.70
N LEU A 163 5.98 2.59 -8.59
CA LEU A 163 5.93 1.27 -9.23
C LEU A 163 5.97 1.38 -10.76
N LEU A 164 5.16 2.28 -11.35
CA LEU A 164 5.14 2.53 -12.79
C LEU A 164 6.49 3.04 -13.29
N LEU A 165 7.10 3.99 -12.60
CA LEU A 165 8.43 4.50 -12.95
C LEU A 165 9.51 3.42 -12.89
N SER A 166 9.41 2.51 -11.92
CA SER A 166 10.36 1.38 -11.81
C SER A 166 10.20 0.41 -12.99
N LEU A 167 8.97 0.11 -13.39
CA LEU A 167 8.69 -0.69 -14.59
C LEU A 167 9.22 -0.02 -15.86
N LEU A 168 8.96 1.27 -16.04
CA LEU A 168 9.45 2.04 -17.19
C LEU A 168 10.98 2.08 -17.24
N ARG A 169 11.66 2.22 -16.10
CA ARG A 169 13.13 2.15 -16.03
C ARG A 169 13.68 0.81 -16.50
N LEU A 170 13.05 -0.29 -16.08
CA LEU A 170 13.44 -1.64 -16.54
C LEU A 170 13.18 -1.82 -18.03
N PHE A 171 12.06 -1.32 -18.53
CA PHE A 171 11.71 -1.38 -19.95
C PHE A 171 12.73 -0.60 -20.80
N VAL A 172 13.07 0.63 -20.41
CA VAL A 172 14.09 1.44 -21.09
C VAL A 172 15.46 0.77 -21.04
N ALA A 173 15.85 0.19 -19.90
CA ALA A 173 17.11 -0.56 -19.79
C ALA A 173 17.14 -1.77 -20.74
N HIS A 174 16.01 -2.47 -20.87
CA HIS A 174 15.88 -3.60 -21.78
C HIS A 174 15.98 -3.18 -23.25
N LEU A 175 15.28 -2.12 -23.66
CA LEU A 175 15.39 -1.55 -25.01
C LEU A 175 16.82 -1.13 -25.33
N ARG A 176 17.49 -0.45 -24.39
CA ARG A 176 18.90 -0.06 -24.53
C ARG A 176 19.79 -1.27 -24.75
N ALA A 177 19.58 -2.35 -23.99
CA ALA A 177 20.37 -3.58 -24.16
C ALA A 177 20.16 -4.22 -25.54
N ILE A 178 18.93 -4.25 -26.05
CA ILE A 178 18.62 -4.76 -27.40
C ILE A 178 19.32 -3.92 -28.47
N VAL A 179 19.21 -2.59 -28.40
CA VAL A 179 19.83 -1.68 -29.37
C VAL A 179 21.35 -1.84 -29.38
N LEU A 180 21.99 -1.90 -28.20
CA LEU A 180 23.44 -2.12 -28.10
C LEU A 180 23.87 -3.48 -28.65
N ALA A 181 23.10 -4.54 -28.38
CA ALA A 181 23.37 -5.87 -28.92
C ALA A 181 23.24 -5.91 -30.45
N TRP A 182 22.24 -5.22 -31.01
CA TRP A 182 22.07 -5.09 -32.45
C TRP A 182 23.24 -4.34 -33.10
N LEU A 183 23.61 -3.17 -32.57
CA LEU A 183 24.77 -2.39 -33.04
C LEU A 183 26.07 -3.20 -32.97
N GLY A 184 26.29 -3.96 -31.90
CA GLY A 184 27.46 -4.82 -31.76
C GLY A 184 27.53 -5.94 -32.80
N ARG A 185 26.39 -6.54 -33.19
CA ARG A 185 26.30 -7.53 -34.26
C ARG A 185 26.55 -6.93 -35.63
N SER A 186 26.01 -5.74 -35.91
CA SER A 186 26.26 -5.02 -37.16
C SER A 186 27.74 -4.64 -37.32
N ALA A 187 28.43 -4.29 -36.23
CA ALA A 187 29.86 -3.99 -36.25
C ALA A 187 30.75 -5.24 -36.44
N SER A 188 30.32 -6.41 -35.95
CA SER A 188 31.08 -7.67 -36.07
C SER A 188 30.82 -8.43 -37.38
N GLY A 189 29.77 -8.09 -38.13
CA GLY A 189 29.52 -8.59 -39.48
C GLY A 189 30.35 -7.91 -40.58
N TYR A 190 31.18 -6.92 -40.25
CA TYR A 190 32.05 -6.21 -41.19
C TYR A 190 33.49 -6.76 -41.10
N THR A 191 33.69 -8.03 -41.45
CA THR A 191 35.03 -8.54 -41.83
C THR A 191 35.26 -8.19 -43.30
N PRO A 192 36.24 -7.36 -43.67
CA PRO A 192 36.54 -7.13 -45.07
C PRO A 192 37.07 -8.45 -45.67
N GLN A 193 36.31 -9.04 -46.60
CA GLN A 193 36.81 -10.04 -47.54
C GLN A 193 37.78 -9.37 -48.53
N VAL A 194 38.95 -8.95 -48.04
CA VAL A 194 40.05 -8.50 -48.90
C VAL A 194 41.37 -9.00 -48.31
N ALA A 195 41.59 -10.31 -48.44
CA ALA A 195 42.93 -10.91 -48.36
C ALA A 195 42.92 -12.29 -49.03
N LEU A 196 42.48 -12.36 -50.29
CA LEU A 196 42.70 -13.53 -51.14
C LEU A 196 42.92 -13.08 -52.60
N ALA A 197 43.94 -12.26 -52.85
CA ALA A 197 44.49 -12.04 -54.20
C ALA A 197 45.79 -11.22 -54.12
N ALA A 198 46.91 -11.92 -53.95
CA ALA A 198 48.29 -11.56 -54.33
C ALA A 198 49.20 -12.51 -53.52
N ALA A 199 50.15 -13.24 -54.08
CA ALA A 199 50.63 -13.53 -55.42
C ALA A 199 51.57 -14.73 -55.22
#